data_AF-A0A3N7D139-F1
#
_entry.id   AF-A0A3N7D139-F1
#
_cell.length_a   1.000
_cell.length_b   1.000
_cell.length_c   1.000
_cell.angle_alpha   90.00
_cell.angle_beta   90.00
_cell.angle_gamma   90.00
#
_symmetry.space_group_name_H-M   'P 1'
#
loop_
_entity.id
_entity.type
_entity.pdbx_description
1 polymer ?
#
loop_
_entity_poly.entity_id
_entity_poly.type
_entity_poly.pdbx_seq_one_letter_code
_entity_poly.pdbx_strand_id
1 'polypeptide(L)' 'MAKQQFKLRNQDVKTYFDDLCRKYPEWRLDALEEKTAQRFYISPRTVRAILKGEGNYAL' A
#
# COMPACT_ATOMS: atom_id res chain seq x y z
N MET A 1 -19.15 4.94 -9.46
CA MET A 1 -17.81 5.35 -9.92
C MET A 1 -16.75 5.34 -8.81
N ALA A 2 -17.00 5.90 -7.61
CA ALA A 2 -16.01 5.96 -6.52
C ALA A 2 -15.38 4.61 -6.10
N LYS A 3 -16.15 3.51 -6.09
CA LYS A 3 -15.64 2.18 -5.70
C LYS A 3 -14.48 1.68 -6.58
N GLN A 4 -14.47 2.03 -7.87
CA GLN A 4 -13.46 1.55 -8.80
C GLN A 4 -12.13 2.30 -8.65
N GLN A 5 -12.19 3.59 -8.32
CA GLN A 5 -11.01 4.39 -8.00
C GLN A 5 -10.31 3.90 -6.73
N PHE A 6 -11.07 3.49 -5.71
CA PHE A 6 -10.49 2.88 -4.51
C PHE A 6 -9.79 1.56 -4.82
N LYS A 7 -10.38 0.70 -5.66
CA LYS A 7 -9.75 -0.55 -6.09
C LYS A 7 -8.44 -0.31 -6.84
N LEU A 8 -8.44 0.62 -7.80
CA LEU A 8 -7.24 0.98 -8.56
C LEU A 8 -6.13 1.49 -7.63
N ARG A 9 -6.45 2.43 -6.73
CA ARG A 9 -5.47 2.92 -5.74
C ARG A 9 -4.93 1.79 -4.87
N ASN A 10 -5.78 0.88 -4.40
CA ASN A 10 -5.33 -0.24 -3.56
C ASN A 10 -4.40 -1.18 -4.33
N GLN A 11 -4.68 -1.42 -5.62
CA GLN A 11 -3.80 -2.19 -6.50
C GLN A 11 -2.46 -1.48 -6.68
N ASP A 12 -2.48 -0.17 -6.96
CA ASP A 12 -1.27 0.64 -7.14
C ASP A 12 -0.42 0.67 -5.86
N VAL A 13 -1.05 0.75 -4.69
CA VAL A 13 -0.37 0.65 -3.38
C VAL A 13 0.36 -0.68 -3.23
N LYS A 14 -0.29 -1.80 -3.58
CA LYS A 14 0.34 -3.14 -3.52
C LYS A 14 1.52 -3.23 -4.47
N THR A 15 1.33 -2.85 -5.73
CA THR A 15 2.39 -2.88 -6.74
C THR A 15 3.58 -2.02 -6.34
N TYR A 16 3.33 -0.80 -5.87
CA TYR A 16 4.41 0.11 -5.44
C TYR A 16 5.17 -0.42 -4.21
N PHE A 17 4.46 -1.00 -3.25
CA PHE A 17 5.09 -1.62 -2.07
C PHE A 17 5.97 -2.81 -2.48
N ASP A 18 5.47 -3.69 -3.35
CA ASP A 18 6.23 -4.84 -3.85
C ASP A 18 7.48 -4.41 -4.62
N ASP A 19 7.38 -3.36 -5.44
CA ASP A 19 8.53 -2.78 -6.16
C ASP A 19 9.55 -2.19 -5.19
N LEU A 20 9.11 -1.53 -4.11
CA LEU A 20 10.01 -1.06 -3.07
C LEU A 20 10.70 -2.21 -2.32
N CYS A 21 9.97 -3.27 -1.96
CA CYS A 21 10.54 -4.47 -1.36
C CYS A 21 11.62 -5.11 -2.25
N ARG A 22 11.39 -5.17 -3.56
CA ARG A 22 12.36 -5.71 -4.52
C ARG A 22 13.59 -4.81 -4.67
N LYS A 23 13.39 -3.49 -4.65
CA LYS A 23 14.45 -2.50 -4.83
C LYS A 23 15.31 -2.33 -3.57
N TYR A 24 14.71 -2.51 -2.39
CA TYR A 24 15.34 -2.30 -1.09
C TYR A 24 15.02 -3.47 -0.13
N PRO A 25 15.51 -4.69 -0.41
CA PRO A 25 15.22 -5.88 0.39
C PRO A 25 15.74 -5.79 1.84
N GLU A 26 16.74 -4.95 2.10
CA GLU A 26 17.32 -4.71 3.43
C GLU A 26 16.53 -3.73 4.29
N TRP A 27 15.55 -3.02 3.71
CA TRP A 27 14.76 -2.05 4.45
C TRP A 27 13.73 -2.76 5.33
N ARG A 28 13.48 -2.17 6.50
CA ARG A 28 12.43 -2.64 7.38
C ARG A 28 11.05 -2.36 6.78
N LEU A 29 10.10 -3.25 7.05
CA LEU A 29 8.73 -3.16 6.51
C LEU A 29 8.03 -1.85 6.90
N ASP A 30 8.27 -1.34 8.10
CA ASP A 30 7.73 -0.05 8.57
C ASP A 30 8.22 1.12 7.72
N ALA A 31 9.50 1.16 7.35
CA ALA A 31 10.05 2.18 6.45
C ALA A 31 9.45 2.08 5.03
N LEU A 32 9.23 0.87 4.53
CA LEU A 32 8.58 0.61 3.24
C LEU A 32 7.10 1.04 3.26
N GLU A 33 6.39 0.75 4.36
CA GLU A 33 5.00 1.18 4.59
C GLU A 33 4.91 2.71 4.65
N GLU A 34 5.86 3.38 5.32
CA GLU A 34 5.88 4.83 5.46
C GLU A 34 6.19 5.55 4.12
N LYS A 35 7.11 5.00 3.31
CA LYS A 35 7.38 5.53 1.97
C LYS A 35 6.19 5.36 1.03
N THR A 36 5.53 4.21 1.11
CA THR A 36 4.30 3.96 0.36
C THR A 36 3.19 4.91 0.79
N ALA A 37 3.03 5.12 2.10
CA ALA A 37 2.06 6.05 2.67
C ALA A 37 2.27 7.49 2.18
N GLN A 38 3.51 7.98 2.19
CA GLN A 38 3.88 9.30 1.67
C GLN A 38 3.55 9.45 0.18
N ARG A 39 3.77 8.41 -0.63
CA ARG A 39 3.49 8.43 -2.07
C ARG A 39 2.00 8.57 -2.40
N PHE A 40 1.14 7.91 -1.62
CA PHE A 40 -0.31 7.84 -1.87
C PHE A 40 -1.14 8.75 -0.97
N TYR A 41 -0.49 9.58 -0.14
CA TYR A 41 -1.15 10.50 0.81
C TYR A 41 -2.14 9.80 1.75
N ILE A 42 -1.77 8.62 2.25
CA ILE A 42 -2.55 7.81 3.20
C ILE A 42 -1.72 7.51 4.45
N SER A 43 -2.35 6.97 5.49
CA SER A 43 -1.59 6.56 6.69
C SER A 43 -0.85 5.23 6.44
N PRO A 44 0.31 4.99 7.10
CA PRO A 44 0.99 3.69 7.06
C PRO A 44 0.07 2.54 7.52
N ARG A 45 -0.80 2.81 8.52
CA ARG A 45 -1.84 1.86 8.95
C ARG A 45 -2.80 1.49 7.81
N THR A 46 -3.15 2.44 6.95
CA THR A 46 -4.01 2.21 5.78
C THR A 46 -3.28 1.38 4.73
N VAL A 47 -1.98 1.65 4.48
CA VAL A 47 -1.15 0.81 3.60
C VAL A 47 -1.17 -0.63 4.11
N ARG A 48 -0.89 -0.83 5.41
CA ARG A 48 -0.88 -2.16 6.03
C ARG A 48 -2.22 -2.88 5.91
N ALA A 49 -3.33 -2.17 6.11
CA ALA A 49 -4.67 -2.74 5.94
C ALA A 49 -4.96 -3.14 4.47
N ILE A 50 -4.49 -2.34 3.50
CA ILE A 50 -4.58 -2.65 2.06
C ILE A 50 -3.75 -3.90 1.72
N LEU A 51 -2.52 -3.98 2.21
CA LEU A 51 -1.62 -5.12 1.97
C LEU A 51 -2.20 -6.42 2.53
N LYS A 52 -2.72 -6.38 3.76
CA LYS A 52 -3.33 -7.55 4.40
C LYS A 52 -4.73 -7.90 3.89
N GLY A 53 -5.36 -7.02 3.12
CA GLY A 53 -6.77 -7.18 2.72
C GLY A 53 -7.72 -7.15 3.91
N GLU A 54 -7.38 -6.47 5.01
CA GLU A 54 -8.24 -6.34 6.18
C GLU A 54 -9.38 -5.33 5.93
N GLY A 55 -10.59 -5.62 6.40
CA GLY A 55 -11.75 -4.72 6.28
C GLY A 55 -12.28 -4.56 4.85
N ASN A 56 -12.64 -3.33 4.46
CA ASN A 56 -13.19 -3.02 3.12
C ASN A 56 -12.15 -3.03 1.98
N TYR A 57 -10.90 -3.42 2.27
CA TYR A 57 -9.78 -3.43 1.32
C TYR A 57 -9.51 -4.82 0.70
N ALA A 58 -10.31 -5.83 1.06
CA ALA A 58 -10.28 -7.18 0.48
C ALA A 58 -10.81 -7.27 -0.96
N LEU A 59 -11.35 -6.16 -1.51
CA LEU A 59 -12.12 -6.11 -2.75
C LEU A 59 -11.36 -5.61 -3.97
#